data_AF-A0A699VK81-F1
#
_entry.id   AF-A0A699VK81-F1
#
_cell.length_a   1.000
_cell.length_b   1.000
_cell.length_c   1.000
_cell.angle_alpha   90.00
_cell.angle_beta   90.00
_cell.angle_gamma   90.00
#
_symmetry.space_group_name_H-M   'P 1'
#
loop_
_entity.id
_entity.type
_entity.pdbx_description
1 polymer ?
#
loop_
_entity_poly.entity_id
_entity_poly.type
_entity_poly.pdbx_seq_one_letter_code
_entity_poly.pdbx_strand_id
1 'polypeptide(L)'
;MLKEVPGIDNDIYSTVDACLNACEIWKAIERLKQGESINVQDLETNLFWEFGKFTSLDGESLESYYSMFYKLMNELTRNQCKVTNHQVNVQFLL
;
A
#
# COMPACT_ATOMS: atom_id res chain seq x y z
N MET A 1 6.38 -3.76 -30.35
CA MET A 1 7.66 -4.01 -29.66
C MET A 1 8.35 -2.68 -29.44
N LEU A 2 8.35 -2.17 -28.21
CA LEU A 2 9.09 -0.97 -27.84
C LEU A 2 10.57 -1.35 -27.71
N LYS A 3 11.46 -0.57 -28.33
CA LYS A 3 12.92 -0.81 -28.29
C LYS A 3 13.48 -0.31 -26.96
N GLU A 4 14.37 -1.10 -26.35
CA GLU A 4 15.07 -0.78 -25.11
C GLU A 4 15.86 0.53 -25.25
N VAL A 5 15.69 1.45 -24.28
CA VAL A 5 16.46 2.69 -24.17
C VAL A 5 17.57 2.47 -23.13
N PRO A 6 18.86 2.63 -23.49
CA PRO A 6 19.95 2.41 -22.54
C PRO A 6 19.87 3.42 -21.39
N GLY A 7 19.73 2.91 -20.16
CA GLY A 7 19.69 3.72 -18.93
C GLY A 7 18.36 3.72 -18.17
N ILE A 8 17.34 3.03 -18.68
CA ILE A 8 16.11 2.70 -17.93
C ILE A 8 16.22 1.22 -17.53
N ASP A 9 16.04 0.94 -16.24
CA ASP A 9 16.16 -0.40 -15.67
C ASP A 9 15.05 -1.33 -16.22
N ASN A 10 15.39 -2.62 -16.39
CA ASN A 10 14.57 -3.61 -17.10
C ASN A 10 13.29 -3.94 -16.31
N ASP A 11 13.31 -3.69 -15.01
CA ASP A 11 12.16 -3.74 -14.11
C ASP A 11 11.06 -2.72 -14.49
N ILE A 12 11.44 -1.52 -14.96
CA ILE A 12 10.51 -0.48 -15.43
C ILE A 12 9.81 -0.96 -16.70
N TYR A 13 10.53 -1.55 -17.65
CA TYR A 13 9.94 -2.08 -18.88
C TYR A 13 9.00 -3.26 -18.62
N SER A 14 9.39 -4.19 -17.77
CA SER A 14 8.57 -5.35 -17.39
C SER A 14 7.29 -4.94 -16.65
N THR A 15 7.40 -3.91 -15.81
CA THR A 15 6.26 -3.33 -15.07
C THR A 15 5.29 -2.60 -16.00
N VAL A 16 5.82 -1.86 -16.97
CA VAL A 16 5.00 -1.16 -18.00
C VAL A 16 4.25 -2.16 -18.88
N ASP A 17 4.87 -3.27 -19.25
CA ASP A 17 4.27 -4.32 -20.09
C ASP A 17 3.19 -5.13 -19.35
N ALA A 18 3.33 -5.29 -18.03
CA ALA A 18 2.36 -5.99 -17.19
C ALA A 18 1.12 -5.15 -16.82
N CYS A 19 1.15 -3.82 -17.00
CA CYS A 19 0.07 -2.92 -16.60
C CYS A 19 -0.82 -2.51 -17.78
N LEU A 20 -2.11 -2.80 -17.67
CA LEU A 20 -3.11 -2.59 -18.73
C LEU A 20 -3.52 -1.12 -18.95
N ASN A 21 -3.20 -0.21 -18.03
CA ASN A 21 -3.57 1.19 -18.14
C ASN A 21 -2.49 2.14 -17.59
N ALA A 22 -2.50 3.38 -18.09
CA ALA A 22 -1.52 4.41 -17.74
C ALA A 22 -1.50 4.79 -16.24
N CYS A 23 -2.60 4.59 -15.51
CA CYS A 23 -2.67 4.86 -14.07
C CYS A 23 -1.89 3.79 -13.28
N GLU A 24 -2.03 2.52 -13.64
CA GLU A 24 -1.27 1.42 -13.03
C GLU A 24 0.22 1.53 -13.36
N ILE A 25 0.57 1.95 -14.58
CA ILE A 25 1.96 2.26 -14.96
C ILE A 25 2.55 3.37 -14.06
N TRP A 26 1.82 4.47 -13.87
CA TRP A 26 2.30 5.59 -13.05
C TRP A 26 2.46 5.21 -11.58
N LYS A 27 1.53 4.43 -11.02
CA LYS A 27 1.62 3.90 -9.65
C LYS A 27 2.84 2.99 -9.49
N ALA A 28 3.11 2.14 -10.47
CA ALA A 28 4.22 1.21 -10.39
C ALA A 28 5.58 1.92 -10.55
N ILE A 29 5.66 2.95 -11.39
CA ILE A 29 6.83 3.84 -11.47
C ILE A 29 7.03 4.64 -10.17
N GLU A 30 5.96 5.12 -9.53
CA GLU A 30 6.03 5.81 -8.24
C GLU A 30 6.59 4.89 -7.14
N ARG A 31 6.17 3.61 -7.13
CA ARG A 31 6.68 2.57 -6.22
C ARG A 31 8.16 2.24 -6.48
N LEU A 32 8.54 2.06 -7.75
CA LEU A 32 9.94 1.83 -8.14
C LEU A 32 10.86 2.98 -7.71
N LYS A 33 10.40 4.23 -7.83
CA LYS A 33 11.15 5.42 -7.39
C LYS A 33 11.35 5.48 -5.87
N GLN A 34 10.48 4.86 -5.08
CA GLN A 34 10.61 4.84 -3.61
C GLN A 34 11.60 3.78 -3.12
N GLY A 35 12.20 2.97 -4.02
CA GLY A 35 13.15 1.92 -3.66
C GLY A 35 12.48 0.66 -3.09
N GLU A 36 11.15 0.60 -3.13
CA GLU A 36 10.38 -0.59 -2.78
C GLU A 36 10.43 -1.57 -3.96
N SER A 37 11.49 -2.36 -4.01
CA SER A 37 11.57 -3.50 -4.93
C SER A 37 10.39 -4.43 -4.63
N ILE A 38 9.36 -4.33 -5.47
CA ILE A 38 8.37 -5.33 -5.85
C ILE A 38 8.38 -6.58 -4.95
N ASN A 39 7.75 -6.45 -3.78
CA ASN A 39 6.91 -7.53 -3.30
C ASN A 39 5.61 -6.92 -2.78
N VAL A 40 4.68 -6.69 -3.71
CA VAL A 40 3.32 -6.23 -3.40
C VAL A 40 2.68 -7.14 -2.36
N GLN A 41 3.01 -8.44 -2.34
CA GLN A 41 2.53 -9.36 -1.31
C GLN A 41 3.19 -9.13 0.05
N ASP A 42 4.48 -8.78 0.13
CA ASP A 42 5.11 -8.44 1.41
C ASP A 42 4.55 -7.13 1.96
N LEU A 43 4.28 -6.15 1.10
CA LEU A 43 3.65 -4.89 1.51
C LEU A 43 2.21 -5.09 1.97
N GLU A 44 1.40 -5.86 1.22
CA GLU A 44 0.05 -6.23 1.63
C GLU A 44 0.08 -7.02 2.95
N THR A 45 0.97 -8.00 3.06
CA THR A 45 1.11 -8.83 4.26
C THR A 45 1.53 -7.99 5.46
N ASN A 46 2.46 -7.07 5.29
CA ASN A 46 2.91 -6.17 6.35
C ASN A 46 1.79 -5.20 6.77
N LEU A 47 1.07 -4.60 5.82
CA LEU A 47 -0.06 -3.70 6.14
C LEU A 47 -1.20 -4.44 6.84
N PHE A 48 -1.54 -5.67 6.42
CA PHE A 48 -2.54 -6.48 7.10
C PHE A 48 -2.07 -6.94 8.49
N TRP A 49 -0.78 -7.20 8.67
CA TRP A 49 -0.20 -7.51 9.98
C TRP A 49 -0.25 -6.32 10.94
N GLU A 50 0.14 -5.14 10.47
CA GLU A 50 0.03 -3.89 11.23
C GLU A 50 -1.44 -3.56 11.54
N PHE A 51 -2.35 -3.76 10.58
CA PHE A 51 -3.78 -3.63 10.81
C PHE A 51 -4.32 -4.63 11.84
N GLY A 52 -3.82 -5.88 11.84
CA GLY A 52 -4.19 -6.88 12.84
C GLY A 52 -3.73 -6.53 14.25
N LYS A 53 -2.62 -5.80 14.38
CA LYS A 53 -2.03 -5.33 15.64
C LYS A 53 -2.52 -3.96 16.08
N PHE A 54 -3.29 -3.27 15.25
CA PHE A 54 -3.74 -1.93 15.55
C PHE A 54 -4.72 -1.97 16.73
N THR A 55 -4.28 -1.51 17.89
CA THR A 55 -5.11 -1.38 19.09
C THR A 55 -4.88 -0.02 19.72
N SER A 56 -5.80 0.42 20.56
CA SER A 56 -5.55 1.61 21.35
C SER A 56 -4.44 1.40 22.37
N LEU A 57 -3.66 2.43 22.65
CA LEU A 57 -2.67 2.45 23.73
C LEU A 57 -3.28 2.99 25.03
N ASP A 58 -2.88 2.42 26.17
CA ASP A 58 -3.40 2.87 27.46
C ASP A 58 -3.03 4.34 27.73
N GLY A 59 -4.04 5.15 28.06
CA GLY A 59 -3.89 6.59 28.28
C GLY A 59 -3.73 7.45 27.02
N GLU A 60 -3.88 6.91 25.81
CA GLU A 60 -3.87 7.75 24.60
C GLU A 60 -5.14 8.59 24.45
N SER A 61 -5.02 9.75 23.79
CA SER A 61 -6.18 10.56 23.46
C SER A 61 -6.94 9.97 22.28
N LEU A 62 -8.26 10.19 22.26
CA LEU A 62 -9.12 9.80 21.14
C LEU A 62 -8.64 10.42 19.81
N GLU A 63 -8.13 11.65 19.85
CA GLU A 63 -7.57 12.33 18.69
C GLU A 63 -6.33 11.63 18.14
N SER A 64 -5.42 11.17 19.03
CA SER A 64 -4.23 10.41 18.65
C SER A 64 -4.61 9.09 17.98
N TYR A 65 -5.55 8.36 18.58
CA TYR A 65 -6.08 7.12 18.04
C TYR A 65 -6.64 7.30 16.62
N TYR A 66 -7.56 8.27 16.43
CA TYR A 66 -8.15 8.54 15.12
C TYR A 66 -7.12 8.99 14.09
N SER A 67 -6.10 9.74 14.49
CA SER A 67 -5.02 10.17 13.60
C SER A 67 -4.20 8.99 13.07
N MET A 68 -3.81 8.05 13.94
CA MET A 68 -3.13 6.83 13.49
C MET A 68 -4.03 5.95 12.64
N PHE A 69 -5.29 5.77 13.05
CA PHE A 69 -6.25 4.96 12.33
C PHE A 69 -6.48 5.49 10.90
N TYR A 70 -6.64 6.81 10.74
CA TYR A 70 -6.84 7.43 9.43
C TYR A 70 -5.61 7.26 8.53
N LYS A 71 -4.37 7.35 9.08
CA LYS A 71 -3.15 7.09 8.33
C LYS A 71 -3.10 5.66 7.80
N LEU A 72 -3.37 4.68 8.66
CA LEU A 72 -3.39 3.26 8.29
C LEU A 72 -4.45 2.97 7.22
N MET A 73 -5.65 3.53 7.35
CA MET A 73 -6.72 3.38 6.35
C MET A 73 -6.35 4.02 5.00
N ASN A 74 -5.65 5.14 5.00
CA ASN A 74 -5.16 5.77 3.77
C ASN A 74 -4.08 4.92 3.10
N GLU A 75 -3.18 4.29 3.87
CA GLU A 75 -2.15 3.40 3.34
C GLU A 75 -2.75 2.15 2.71
N LEU A 76 -3.73 1.52 3.35
CA LEU A 76 -4.49 0.39 2.81
C LEU A 76 -5.20 0.76 1.51
N THR A 77 -5.85 1.93 1.48
CA THR A 77 -6.57 2.44 0.31
C THR A 77 -5.61 2.77 -0.85
N ARG A 78 -4.48 3.44 -0.56
CA ARG A 78 -3.46 3.80 -1.56
C ARG A 78 -2.83 2.56 -2.19
N ASN A 79 -2.72 1.48 -1.43
CA ASN A 79 -2.16 0.21 -1.90
C ASN A 79 -3.17 -0.74 -2.55
N GLN A 80 -4.42 -0.30 -2.73
CA GLN A 80 -5.51 -1.11 -3.31
C GLN A 80 -5.85 -2.35 -2.47
N CYS A 81 -5.52 -2.36 -1.18
CA CYS A 81 -5.88 -3.45 -0.27
C CYS A 81 -7.40 -3.40 -0.02
N LYS A 82 -8.09 -4.51 -0.28
CA LYS A 82 -9.52 -4.62 0.01
C LYS A 82 -9.73 -4.93 1.50
N VAL A 83 -10.21 -3.94 2.25
CA VAL A 83 -10.68 -4.12 3.63
C VAL A 83 -12.19 -3.92 3.65
N THR A 84 -12.91 -4.86 4.25
CA THR A 84 -14.37 -4.77 4.39
C THR A 84 -14.76 -3.92 5.59
N ASN A 85 -15.92 -3.26 5.53
CA ASN A 85 -16.46 -2.50 6.67
C ASN A 85 -16.56 -3.36 7.94
N HIS A 86 -16.81 -4.66 7.79
CA HIS A 86 -16.85 -5.58 8.93
C HIS A 86 -15.47 -5.69 9.62
N GLN A 87 -14.39 -5.86 8.86
CA GLN A 87 -13.03 -5.94 9.42
C GLN A 87 -12.61 -4.64 10.11
N VAL A 88 -12.98 -3.50 9.52
CA VAL A 88 -12.75 -2.18 10.13
C VAL A 88 -13.51 -2.04 11.45
N ASN A 89 -14.79 -2.41 11.47
CA ASN A 89 -15.63 -2.27 12.66
C ASN A 89 -15.17 -3.18 13.80
N VAL A 90 -14.60 -4.35 13.51
CA VAL A 90 -14.01 -5.22 14.55
C VAL A 90 -12.84 -4.54 15.24
N GLN A 91 -11.92 -3.90 14.48
CA GLN A 91 -10.78 -3.20 15.09
C GLN A 91 -11.15 -1.91 15.83
N PHE A 92 -12.31 -1.33 15.52
CA PHE A 92 -12.82 -0.17 16.24
C PHE A 92 -13.50 -0.54 17.58
N LEU A 93 -13.93 -1.80 17.73
CA LEU A 93 -14.61 -2.31 18.92
C LEU A 93 -13.68 -3.03 19.90
N LEU A 94 -12.41 -3.24 19.53
CA LEU A 94 -11.35 -3.88 20.31
C LEU A 94 -10.40 -2.82 20.88
#